data_AF-A0A7Y9C757-F1
#
_entry.id   AF-A0A7Y9C757-F1
#
_cell.length_a   1.000
_cell.length_b   1.000
_cell.length_c   1.000
_cell.angle_alpha   90.00
_cell.angle_beta   90.00
_cell.angle_gamma   90.00
#
_symmetry.space_group_name_H-M   'P 1'
#
loop_
_entity.id
_entity.type
_entity.pdbx_description
1 polymer ?
#
loop_
_entity_poly.entity_id
_entity_poly.type
_entity_poly.pdbx_seq_one_letter_code
_entity_poly.pdbx_strand_id
1 'polypeptide(L)'
;MLLAPFAFLVGCTSDSTEELIDNTPVVNVTYTGNVKSIIDNNCIMCHTNPPENGAPMPLLTYENVKQAVQERGLLDRISRAQGADGMMPFGGQRLPQNVIDILVQWNEEGLNE
;
A
#
# COMPACT_ATOMS: atom_id res chain seq x y z
N MET A 1 -56.36 29.28 -8.34
CA MET A 1 -55.00 29.79 -8.07
C MET A 1 -54.04 28.64 -8.28
N LEU A 2 -53.16 28.76 -9.27
CA LEU A 2 -52.18 27.74 -9.65
C LEU A 2 -51.14 27.53 -8.54
N LEU A 3 -50.77 26.28 -8.26
CA LEU A 3 -49.52 25.95 -7.56
C LEU A 3 -48.70 25.03 -8.46
N ALA A 4 -47.61 25.61 -8.96
CA ALA A 4 -46.60 25.01 -9.83
C ALA A 4 -45.63 24.11 -9.02
N PRO A 5 -44.93 23.17 -9.68
CA PRO A 5 -44.18 22.11 -9.03
C PRO A 5 -42.77 22.59 -8.60
N PHE A 6 -42.33 22.19 -7.41
CA PHE A 6 -40.98 22.51 -6.92
C PHE A 6 -40.00 21.40 -7.35
N ALA A 7 -39.29 21.64 -8.45
CA ALA A 7 -38.14 20.84 -8.85
C ALA A 7 -36.92 21.25 -8.01
N PHE A 8 -36.43 20.35 -7.16
CA PHE A 8 -35.12 20.52 -6.52
C PHE A 8 -34.03 20.01 -7.48
N LEU A 9 -33.35 20.94 -8.14
CA LEU A 9 -32.03 20.71 -8.72
C LEU A 9 -31.01 21.17 -7.67
N VAL A 10 -30.39 20.23 -6.97
CA VAL A 10 -29.16 20.49 -6.21
C VAL A 10 -28.03 19.75 -6.93
N GLY A 11 -27.28 20.51 -7.72
CA GLY A 11 -25.99 20.08 -8.24
C GLY A 11 -24.97 20.16 -7.11
N CYS A 12 -24.38 19.03 -6.76
CA CYS A 12 -23.14 19.02 -6.00
C CYS A 12 -22.01 19.29 -7.00
N THR A 13 -21.45 20.50 -6.93
CA THR A 13 -20.11 20.75 -7.45
C THR A 13 -19.12 20.11 -6.47
N SER A 14 -18.63 18.91 -6.77
CA SER A 14 -17.42 18.42 -6.14
C SER A 14 -16.24 19.11 -6.82
N ASP A 15 -15.87 20.27 -6.28
CA ASP A 15 -14.50 20.78 -6.40
C ASP A 15 -13.64 19.83 -5.57
N SER A 16 -13.16 18.78 -6.23
CA SER A 16 -12.09 17.95 -5.69
C SER A 16 -10.88 18.33 -6.50
N THR A 17 -9.92 18.96 -5.84
CA THR A 17 -8.54 19.05 -6.30
C THR A 17 -8.00 17.63 -6.43
N GLU A 18 -8.37 16.93 -7.50
CA GLU A 18 -7.69 15.75 -8.05
C GLU A 18 -6.43 16.21 -8.82
N GLU A 19 -5.92 17.39 -8.51
CA GLU A 19 -4.64 17.88 -8.97
C GLU A 19 -3.51 17.12 -8.23
N LEU A 20 -2.88 16.22 -8.99
CA LEU A 20 -1.49 15.77 -8.85
C LEU A 20 -1.20 14.55 -7.95
N ILE A 21 -2.08 13.54 -7.92
CA ILE A 21 -1.54 12.18 -7.77
C ILE A 21 -1.04 11.78 -9.17
N ASP A 22 0.27 11.92 -9.39
CA ASP A 22 0.93 11.36 -10.55
C ASP A 22 0.81 9.83 -10.48
N ASN A 23 -0.27 9.32 -11.05
CA ASN A 23 -0.54 7.88 -11.19
C ASN A 23 0.24 7.27 -12.36
N THR A 24 1.27 7.95 -12.88
CA THR A 24 2.14 7.34 -13.89
C THR A 24 2.78 6.11 -13.26
N PRO A 25 2.59 4.91 -13.83
CA PRO A 25 3.23 3.70 -13.33
C PRO A 25 4.74 3.92 -13.27
N VAL A 26 5.33 3.73 -12.10
CA VAL A 26 6.78 3.70 -11.97
C VAL A 26 7.27 2.46 -12.69
N VAL A 27 7.97 2.64 -13.81
CA VAL A 27 8.57 1.53 -14.56
C VAL A 27 9.99 1.28 -14.07
N ASN A 28 10.45 0.03 -14.16
CA ASN A 28 11.78 -0.42 -13.71
C ASN A 28 11.97 -0.28 -12.19
N VAL A 29 10.97 -0.73 -11.43
CA VAL A 29 11.02 -0.80 -9.97
C VAL A 29 12.06 -1.84 -9.57
N THR A 30 13.01 -1.44 -8.74
CA THR A 30 14.01 -2.36 -8.18
C THR A 30 13.97 -2.38 -6.66
N TYR A 31 14.55 -3.41 -6.08
CA TYR A 31 14.63 -3.52 -4.64
C TYR A 31 15.44 -2.37 -4.05
N THR A 32 16.65 -2.16 -4.57
CA THR A 32 17.58 -1.12 -4.12
C THR A 32 17.08 0.29 -4.41
N GLY A 33 16.41 0.51 -5.54
CA GLY A 33 15.95 1.83 -5.98
C GLY A 33 14.66 2.28 -5.29
N ASN A 34 13.76 1.36 -4.94
CA ASN A 34 12.41 1.71 -4.51
C ASN A 34 11.97 0.94 -3.25
N VAL A 35 12.04 -0.39 -3.27
CA VAL A 35 11.41 -1.23 -2.24
C VAL A 35 12.13 -1.15 -0.91
N LYS A 36 13.47 -1.11 -0.90
CA LYS A 36 14.24 -1.16 0.33
C LYS A 36 13.88 -0.01 1.28
N SER A 37 13.74 1.20 0.76
CA SER A 37 13.37 2.36 1.59
C SER A 37 11.94 2.22 2.16
N ILE A 38 11.02 1.63 1.40
CA ILE A 38 9.67 1.31 1.88
C ILE A 38 9.75 0.32 3.04
N ILE A 39 10.49 -0.76 2.89
CA ILE A 39 10.64 -1.81 3.92
C ILE A 39 11.31 -1.24 5.17
N ASP A 40 12.43 -0.51 5.00
CA ASP A 40 13.19 0.10 6.09
C ASP A 40 12.34 1.09 6.90
N ASN A 41 11.47 1.87 6.25
CA ASN A 41 10.69 2.90 6.94
C ASN A 41 9.40 2.38 7.56
N ASN A 42 8.82 1.29 7.03
CA ASN A 42 7.46 0.88 7.38
C ASN A 42 7.35 -0.52 8.01
N CYS A 43 8.39 -1.36 7.92
CA CYS A 43 8.27 -2.78 8.27
C CYS A 43 9.27 -3.24 9.34
N ILE A 44 10.49 -2.70 9.36
CA ILE A 44 11.58 -3.26 10.18
C ILE A 44 11.39 -3.09 11.69
N MET A 45 10.46 -2.25 12.15
CA MET A 45 10.17 -2.11 13.59
C MET A 45 9.62 -3.39 14.24
N CYS A 46 9.06 -4.31 13.43
CA CYS A 46 8.60 -5.63 13.87
C CYS A 46 9.36 -6.74 13.14
N HIS A 47 9.68 -6.53 11.86
CA HIS A 47 10.35 -7.52 11.02
C HIS A 47 11.88 -7.50 11.16
N THR A 48 12.37 -7.47 12.40
CA THR A 48 13.77 -7.54 12.83
C THR A 48 14.32 -8.98 12.82
N ASN A 49 15.57 -9.16 13.26
CA ASN A 49 16.17 -10.47 13.53
C ASN A 49 16.81 -10.50 14.94
N PRO A 50 16.21 -11.20 15.93
CA PRO A 50 14.97 -12.00 15.81
C PRO A 50 13.73 -11.12 15.59
N PRO A 51 12.65 -11.64 14.97
CA PRO A 51 11.41 -10.89 14.79
C PRO A 51 10.80 -10.45 16.13
N GLU A 52 10.17 -9.28 16.12
CA GLU A 52 9.56 -8.64 17.29
C GLU A 52 8.07 -8.34 17.05
N ASN A 53 7.33 -8.03 18.12
CA ASN A 53 5.95 -7.57 18.06
C ASN A 53 4.99 -8.49 17.27
N GLY A 54 5.25 -9.80 17.31
CA GLY A 54 4.42 -10.81 16.65
C GLY A 54 4.71 -11.02 15.16
N ALA A 55 5.75 -10.40 14.60
CA ALA A 55 6.20 -10.71 13.25
C ALA A 55 6.71 -12.17 13.16
N PRO A 56 6.37 -12.94 12.11
CA PRO A 56 6.79 -14.34 12.01
C PRO A 56 8.10 -14.53 11.24
N MET A 57 8.68 -13.46 10.66
CA MET A 57 9.90 -13.51 9.86
C MET A 57 10.61 -12.14 9.80
N PRO A 58 11.94 -12.10 9.57
CA PRO A 58 12.66 -10.87 9.24
C PRO A 58 12.32 -10.38 7.81
N LEU A 59 12.47 -9.08 7.57
CA LEU A 59 12.37 -8.43 6.25
C LEU A 59 13.59 -7.52 6.00
N LEU A 60 14.78 -7.98 6.38
CA LEU A 60 15.99 -7.13 6.41
C LEU A 60 16.79 -7.15 5.10
N THR A 61 16.52 -8.11 4.22
CA THR A 61 17.27 -8.35 2.98
C THR A 61 16.34 -8.50 1.79
N TYR A 62 16.90 -8.34 0.57
CA TYR A 62 16.21 -8.63 -0.69
C TYR A 62 15.54 -10.01 -0.65
N GLU A 63 16.31 -11.05 -0.29
CA GLU A 63 15.79 -12.42 -0.24
C GLU A 63 14.66 -12.61 0.77
N ASN A 64 14.72 -11.93 1.93
CA ASN A 64 13.63 -11.98 2.90
C ASN A 64 12.34 -11.37 2.35
N VAL A 65 12.45 -10.20 1.72
CA VAL A 65 11.30 -9.46 1.17
C VAL A 65 10.72 -10.20 -0.04
N LYS A 66 11.59 -10.68 -0.93
CA LYS A 66 11.22 -11.53 -2.07
C LYS A 66 10.47 -12.78 -1.61
N GLN A 67 11.00 -13.52 -0.64
CA GLN A 67 10.33 -14.68 -0.09
C GLN A 67 8.98 -14.31 0.54
N ALA A 68 8.88 -13.18 1.22
CA ALA A 68 7.63 -12.73 1.84
C ALA A 68 6.55 -12.43 0.78
N VAL A 69 6.94 -11.83 -0.34
CA VAL A 69 6.04 -11.61 -1.50
C VAL A 69 5.61 -12.93 -2.12
N GLN A 70 6.55 -13.84 -2.41
CA GLN A 70 6.25 -15.06 -3.18
C GLN A 70 5.55 -16.14 -2.37
N GLU A 71 5.86 -16.28 -1.08
CA GLU A 71 5.49 -17.46 -0.29
C GLU A 71 4.65 -17.13 0.95
N ARG A 72 4.63 -15.87 1.40
CA ARG A 72 4.07 -15.53 2.72
C ARG A 72 2.95 -14.48 2.67
N GLY A 73 2.51 -14.12 1.47
CA GLY A 73 1.35 -13.26 1.27
C GLY A 73 1.57 -11.81 1.67
N LEU A 74 2.79 -11.28 1.56
CA LEU A 74 3.08 -9.88 1.92
C LEU A 74 2.11 -8.90 1.22
N LEU A 75 1.89 -9.07 -0.09
CA LEU A 75 1.01 -8.18 -0.87
C LEU A 75 -0.45 -8.24 -0.42
N ASP A 76 -0.95 -9.42 -0.03
CA ASP A 76 -2.29 -9.55 0.56
C ASP A 76 -2.39 -8.76 1.87
N ARG A 77 -1.41 -8.95 2.77
CA ARG A 77 -1.41 -8.36 4.12
C ARG A 77 -1.42 -6.84 4.10
N ILE A 78 -0.60 -6.22 3.24
CA ILE A 78 -0.51 -4.75 3.14
C ILE A 78 -1.69 -4.13 2.38
N SER A 79 -2.36 -4.91 1.52
CA SER A 79 -3.48 -4.42 0.70
C SER A 79 -4.81 -4.39 1.47
N ARG A 80 -4.92 -5.16 2.56
CA ARG A 80 -6.11 -5.23 3.41
C ARG A 80 -6.59 -3.86 3.87
N ALA A 81 -7.91 -3.73 4.05
CA ALA A 81 -8.53 -2.49 4.51
C ALA A 81 -8.07 -2.11 5.93
N GLN A 82 -8.18 -0.83 6.27
CA GLN A 82 -7.83 -0.33 7.60
C GLN A 82 -8.60 -1.11 8.69
N GLY A 83 -7.86 -1.66 9.66
CA GLY A 83 -8.41 -2.41 10.79
C GLY A 83 -8.89 -3.83 10.46
N ALA A 84 -8.76 -4.30 9.22
CA ALA A 84 -9.14 -5.66 8.87
C ALA A 84 -8.22 -6.70 9.51
N ASP A 85 -8.76 -7.89 9.77
CA ASP A 85 -8.00 -9.00 10.34
C ASP A 85 -6.77 -9.32 9.49
N GLY A 86 -5.62 -9.34 10.15
CA GLY A 86 -4.35 -9.63 9.51
C GLY A 86 -3.81 -8.53 8.61
N MET A 87 -4.35 -7.31 8.66
CA MET A 87 -3.76 -6.13 8.02
C MET A 87 -2.39 -5.81 8.60
N MET A 88 -1.47 -5.37 7.74
CA MET A 88 -0.15 -4.88 8.13
C MET A 88 0.04 -3.42 7.69
N PRO A 89 0.66 -2.56 8.52
CA PRO A 89 1.21 -2.84 9.86
C PRO A 89 0.14 -3.18 10.92
N PHE A 90 0.41 -4.21 11.74
CA PHE A 90 -0.55 -4.69 12.73
C PHE A 90 -0.85 -3.63 13.80
N GLY A 91 -2.13 -3.33 14.00
CA GLY A 91 -2.57 -2.29 14.93
C GLY A 91 -2.19 -0.85 14.52
N GLY A 92 -1.60 -0.67 13.34
CA GLY A 92 -1.16 0.62 12.81
C GLY A 92 -2.11 1.23 11.79
N GLN A 93 -1.62 2.29 11.14
CA GLN A 93 -2.25 2.86 9.94
C GLN A 93 -1.89 2.00 8.73
N ARG A 94 -2.88 1.68 7.90
CA ARG A 94 -2.67 1.08 6.58
C ARG A 94 -1.69 1.92 5.75
N LEU A 95 -0.84 1.26 4.97
CA LEU A 95 0.04 1.96 4.04
C LEU A 95 -0.75 2.78 3.00
N PRO A 96 -0.22 3.95 2.57
CA PRO A 96 -0.75 4.68 1.44
C PRO A 96 -0.78 3.81 0.18
N GLN A 97 -1.78 4.04 -0.69
CA GLN A 97 -1.97 3.19 -1.87
C GLN A 97 -0.77 3.21 -2.81
N ASN A 98 -0.16 4.38 -3.04
CA ASN A 98 1.03 4.50 -3.88
C ASN A 98 2.23 3.69 -3.38
N VAL A 99 2.34 3.45 -2.07
CA VAL A 99 3.40 2.61 -1.48
C VAL A 99 3.14 1.14 -1.76
N ILE A 100 1.88 0.72 -1.67
CA ILE A 100 1.45 -0.65 -2.00
C ILE A 100 1.66 -0.92 -3.49
N ASP A 101 1.29 0.04 -4.34
CA ASP A 101 1.40 -0.08 -5.79
C ASP A 101 2.86 -0.27 -6.24
N ILE A 102 3.84 0.37 -5.59
CA ILE A 102 5.26 0.12 -5.86
C ILE A 102 5.66 -1.33 -5.56
N LEU A 103 5.17 -1.91 -4.46
CA LEU A 103 5.47 -3.30 -4.10
C LEU A 103 4.77 -4.30 -5.04
N VAL A 104 3.55 -3.98 -5.49
CA VAL A 104 2.83 -4.75 -6.49
C VAL A 104 3.55 -4.70 -7.84
N GLN A 105 3.91 -3.50 -8.30
CA GLN A 105 4.65 -3.30 -9.54
C GLN A 105 5.99 -4.02 -9.52
N TRP A 106 6.74 -3.94 -8.41
CA TRP A 106 7.99 -4.68 -8.25
C TRP A 106 7.81 -6.20 -8.42
N ASN A 107 6.71 -6.74 -7.89
CA ASN A 107 6.36 -8.15 -8.07
C ASN A 107 6.00 -8.48 -9.52
N GLU A 108 5.24 -7.62 -10.18
CA GLU A 108 4.85 -7.78 -11.59
C GLU A 108 6.04 -7.68 -12.56
N GLU A 109 7.05 -6.87 -12.23
CA GLU A 109 8.28 -6.71 -13.00
C GLU A 109 9.33 -7.81 -12.74
N GLY A 110 9.01 -8.82 -11.93
CA GLY A 110 9.88 -9.97 -11.71
C GLY A 110 10.83 -9.86 -10.52
N LEU A 111 10.54 -8.97 -9.56
CA LEU A 111 11.27 -8.83 -8.29
C LEU A 111 12.74 -8.48 -8.52
N ASN A 112 13.01 -7.48 -9.36
CA ASN A 112 14.35 -7.03 -9.71
C ASN A 112 15.11 -6.48 -8.49
N GLU A 113 16.41 -6.75 -8.40
CA GLU A 113 17.26 -6.26 -7.29
C GLU A 113 17.66 -4.78 -7.46
#